data_AF-A0A6V7CJW3-F1
#
_entry.id   AF-A0A6V7CJW3-F1
#
_cell.length_a   1.000
_cell.length_b   1.000
_cell.length_c   1.000
_cell.angle_alpha   90.00
_cell.angle_beta   90.00
_cell.angle_gamma   90.00
#
_symmetry.space_group_name_H-M   'P 1'
#
loop_
_entity.id
_entity.type
_entity.pdbx_description
1 polymer ?
#
loop_
_entity_poly.entity_id
_entity_poly.type
_entity_poly.pdbx_seq_one_letter_code
_entity_poly.pdbx_strand_id
1 'polypeptide(L)'
;MNYRSAAMRTVVGGALLLGASGAWAASFDCKQASTAVEKRLCAVPALGNLDDQLDESYRALVETTPRSSVASVRDQQRAWLRQRNACAQDAKLDDCLQRSLKGRADVLAKALTAQQQALDRIIASIPTAPADAARQLQGYDTPLASAWLAYLHQFVPAAGLDAALANARFESARKALRKVDTFAASLLDDVDGMPAMQAPERVLTLLRLWIERDDSDQRPYVHCFIFAAVGEPAYDAFGSLYGSTRDGFAPICKPPGGLFALASWKQLDAGFAGLIEALSKDAGTIRYASYAEWKIIALRASVSPLLYLTPALRKSYGDDPDKAIAAWNGEDSDWPAAQRKAVRALLPKVRADTAAWLVREKRLPAKQADEVAAAIVAAWVNARLDFAS
;
A
#
# COMPACT_ATOMS: atom_id res chain seq x y z
N MET A 1 42.61 53.12 -10.03
CA MET A 1 42.50 54.46 -9.43
C MET A 1 41.20 54.53 -8.64
N ASN A 2 41.26 55.12 -7.45
CA ASN A 2 40.28 54.98 -6.37
C ASN A 2 38.90 55.59 -6.63
N TYR A 3 37.92 54.99 -5.96
CA TYR A 3 36.55 55.43 -5.67
C TYR A 3 36.37 56.95 -5.49
N ARG A 4 35.25 57.49 -6.00
CA ARG A 4 34.39 58.45 -5.28
C ARG A 4 32.92 58.29 -5.68
N SER A 5 32.11 58.01 -4.67
CA SER A 5 30.65 57.99 -4.69
C SER A 5 30.06 59.41 -4.63
N ALA A 6 28.78 59.48 -5.03
CA ALA A 6 27.67 60.25 -4.46
C ALA A 6 27.00 61.24 -5.42
N ALA A 7 25.72 60.99 -5.73
CA ALA A 7 24.64 61.90 -5.33
C ALA A 7 23.27 61.28 -5.66
N MET A 8 22.46 61.19 -4.61
CA MET A 8 21.06 60.80 -4.57
C MET A 8 20.19 61.72 -5.45
N ARG A 9 19.28 61.15 -6.25
CA ARG A 9 18.11 61.86 -6.80
C ARG A 9 16.84 61.02 -6.61
N THR A 10 15.81 61.72 -6.22
CA THR A 10 14.62 61.27 -5.51
C THR A 10 13.46 60.87 -6.45
N VAL A 11 12.56 60.06 -5.91
CA VAL A 11 11.10 59.96 -6.20
C VAL A 11 10.70 59.15 -7.45
N VAL A 12 9.97 58.05 -7.24
CA VAL A 12 8.51 57.91 -7.49
C VAL A 12 8.05 56.62 -6.78
N GLY A 13 7.07 56.76 -5.88
CA GLY A 13 6.41 55.63 -5.24
C GLY A 13 5.57 54.86 -6.25
N GLY A 14 6.02 53.65 -6.61
CA GLY A 14 5.22 52.66 -7.31
C GLY A 14 4.46 51.82 -6.29
N ALA A 15 3.17 52.07 -6.15
CA ALA A 15 2.27 51.15 -5.47
C ALA A 15 2.28 49.82 -6.23
N LEU A 16 2.93 48.80 -5.66
CA LEU A 16 2.78 47.42 -6.09
C LEU A 16 1.33 47.01 -5.81
N LEU A 17 0.47 47.15 -6.83
CA LEU A 17 -0.74 46.36 -6.96
C LEU A 17 -0.32 44.91 -7.16
N LEU A 18 -0.05 44.22 -6.05
CA LEU A 18 -0.09 42.76 -6.00
C LEU A 18 -1.55 42.37 -6.24
N GLY A 19 -1.93 42.24 -7.51
CA GLY A 19 -3.15 41.58 -7.90
C GLY A 19 -3.08 40.15 -7.38
N ALA A 20 -3.80 39.89 -6.29
CA ALA A 20 -4.05 38.54 -5.83
C ALA A 20 -4.77 37.80 -6.97
N SER A 21 -4.03 37.00 -7.72
CA SER A 21 -4.61 36.00 -8.60
C SER A 21 -5.44 35.10 -7.71
N GLY A 22 -6.77 35.21 -7.81
CA GLY A 22 -7.69 34.47 -6.96
C GLY A 22 -7.35 32.99 -7.02
N ALA A 23 -6.94 32.42 -5.89
CA ALA A 23 -6.99 30.99 -5.69
C ALA A 23 -8.48 30.61 -5.77
N TRP A 24 -8.82 29.78 -6.75
CA TRP A 24 -10.18 29.26 -6.90
C TRP A 24 -10.37 28.22 -5.80
N ALA A 25 -10.87 28.67 -4.65
CA ALA A 25 -11.20 27.84 -3.51
C ALA A 25 -12.72 27.87 -3.34
N ALA A 26 -13.38 26.82 -3.81
CA ALA A 26 -14.81 26.48 -3.70
C ALA A 26 -15.09 25.35 -4.70
N SER A 27 -15.96 24.41 -4.34
CA SER A 27 -16.18 23.17 -5.11
C SER A 27 -16.90 23.38 -6.45
N PHE A 28 -17.09 24.63 -6.87
CA PHE A 28 -17.82 25.06 -8.05
C PHE A 28 -17.19 26.32 -8.67
N ASP A 29 -17.55 26.62 -9.92
CA ASP A 29 -17.08 27.83 -10.60
C ASP A 29 -17.64 29.10 -9.94
N CYS A 30 -16.77 29.84 -9.24
CA CYS A 30 -17.13 31.07 -8.56
C CYS A 30 -17.70 32.17 -9.46
N LYS A 31 -17.47 32.13 -10.78
CA LYS A 31 -18.12 33.04 -11.73
C LYS A 31 -19.61 32.77 -11.89
N GLN A 32 -20.04 31.55 -11.56
CA GLN A 32 -21.42 31.10 -11.63
C GLN A 32 -22.14 31.23 -10.27
N ALA A 33 -21.47 31.77 -9.24
CA ALA A 33 -22.04 31.99 -7.92
C ALA A 33 -23.26 32.92 -7.98
N SER A 34 -24.43 32.38 -7.64
CA SER A 34 -25.71 33.08 -7.72
C SER A 34 -26.28 33.41 -6.34
N THR A 35 -26.05 32.56 -5.34
CA THR A 35 -26.60 32.72 -3.99
C THR A 35 -25.67 33.51 -3.06
N ALA A 36 -26.21 34.09 -1.98
CA ALA A 36 -25.41 34.79 -0.97
C ALA A 36 -24.37 33.87 -0.32
N VAL A 37 -24.72 32.60 -0.09
CA VAL A 37 -23.79 31.58 0.42
C VAL A 37 -22.69 31.29 -0.59
N GLU A 38 -23.01 31.01 -1.86
CA GLU A 38 -22.00 30.74 -2.89
C GLU A 38 -21.02 31.90 -3.05
N LYS A 39 -21.53 33.13 -3.13
CA LYS A 39 -20.70 34.34 -3.18
C LYS A 39 -19.80 34.44 -1.96
N ARG A 40 -20.27 34.04 -0.78
CA ARG A 40 -19.47 34.09 0.45
C ARG A 40 -18.39 33.02 0.49
N LEU A 41 -18.69 31.80 0.06
CA LEU A 41 -17.69 30.72 -0.08
C LEU A 41 -16.55 31.16 -1.01
N CYS A 42 -16.88 31.77 -2.15
CA CYS A 42 -15.91 32.31 -3.09
C CYS A 42 -15.11 33.50 -2.57
N ALA A 43 -15.72 34.35 -1.73
CA ALA A 43 -15.08 35.56 -1.21
C ALA A 43 -14.16 35.30 0.00
N VAL A 44 -14.34 34.19 0.72
CA VAL A 44 -13.56 33.85 1.92
C VAL A 44 -12.73 32.59 1.67
N PRO A 45 -11.41 32.71 1.42
CA PRO A 45 -10.57 31.57 1.08
C PRO A 45 -10.65 30.40 2.08
N ALA A 46 -10.76 30.69 3.37
CA ALA A 46 -10.88 29.65 4.40
C ALA A 46 -12.20 28.86 4.29
N LEU A 47 -13.30 29.48 3.88
CA LEU A 47 -14.57 28.80 3.67
C LEU A 47 -14.58 28.04 2.34
N GLY A 48 -14.00 28.63 1.29
CA GLY A 48 -13.77 27.99 0.02
C GLY A 48 -13.00 26.67 0.14
N ASN A 49 -11.85 26.70 0.82
CA ASN A 49 -11.03 25.50 1.06
C ASN A 49 -11.78 24.42 1.84
N LEU A 50 -12.63 24.79 2.81
CA LEU A 50 -13.46 23.83 3.54
C LEU A 50 -14.54 23.20 2.66
N ASP A 51 -15.11 23.98 1.72
CA ASP A 51 -16.08 23.49 0.75
C ASP A 51 -15.44 22.52 -0.26
N ASP A 52 -14.22 22.80 -0.73
CA ASP A 52 -13.44 21.89 -1.58
C ASP A 52 -13.17 20.53 -0.91
N GLN A 53 -12.63 20.55 0.32
CA GLN A 53 -12.35 19.33 1.10
C GLN A 53 -13.62 18.51 1.36
N LEU A 54 -14.75 19.20 1.56
CA LEU A 54 -16.05 18.56 1.76
C LEU A 54 -16.54 17.90 0.47
N ASP A 55 -16.40 18.56 -0.68
CA ASP A 55 -16.77 17.97 -1.98
C ASP A 55 -15.93 16.74 -2.32
N GLU A 56 -14.62 16.79 -2.11
CA GLU A 56 -13.73 15.65 -2.26
C GLU A 56 -14.19 14.45 -1.41
N SER A 57 -14.50 14.71 -0.14
CA SER A 57 -15.02 13.68 0.78
C SER A 57 -16.38 13.12 0.34
N TYR A 58 -17.27 13.99 -0.15
CA TYR A 58 -18.58 13.59 -0.66
C TYR A 58 -18.47 12.73 -1.92
N ARG A 59 -17.61 13.11 -2.86
CA ARG A 59 -17.34 12.34 -4.09
C ARG A 59 -16.76 10.97 -3.76
N ALA A 60 -15.76 10.91 -2.88
CA ALA A 60 -15.20 9.65 -2.40
C ALA A 60 -16.27 8.76 -1.74
N LEU A 61 -17.17 9.36 -0.95
CA LEU A 61 -18.25 8.60 -0.30
C LEU A 61 -19.22 8.03 -1.33
N VAL A 62 -19.61 8.81 -2.33
CA VAL A 62 -20.49 8.34 -3.42
C VAL A 62 -19.83 7.19 -4.19
N GLU A 63 -18.54 7.29 -4.50
CA GLU A 63 -17.78 6.28 -5.26
C GLU A 63 -17.60 4.97 -4.46
N THR A 64 -17.44 5.06 -3.14
CA THR A 64 -17.20 3.91 -2.26
C THR A 64 -18.47 3.27 -1.69
N THR A 65 -19.61 3.93 -1.85
CA THR A 65 -20.91 3.44 -1.38
C THR A 65 -21.48 2.37 -2.33
N PRO A 66 -22.07 1.26 -1.81
CA PRO A 66 -22.79 0.30 -2.64
C PRO A 66 -23.86 0.97 -3.50
N ARG A 67 -24.03 0.49 -4.74
CA ARG A 67 -25.00 1.03 -5.72
C ARG A 67 -26.39 1.27 -5.14
N SER A 68 -26.88 0.35 -4.31
CA SER A 68 -28.20 0.42 -3.67
C SER A 68 -28.37 1.63 -2.72
N SER A 69 -27.27 2.17 -2.19
CA SER A 69 -27.28 3.19 -1.14
C SER A 69 -26.85 4.58 -1.64
N VAL A 70 -26.34 4.70 -2.88
CA VAL A 70 -25.88 5.97 -3.47
C VAL A 70 -27.00 7.02 -3.52
N ALA A 71 -28.24 6.62 -3.83
CA ALA A 71 -29.37 7.54 -3.86
C ALA A 71 -29.59 8.24 -2.51
N SER A 72 -29.54 7.47 -1.41
CA SER A 72 -29.66 7.99 -0.05
C SER A 72 -28.54 8.98 0.28
N VAL A 73 -27.29 8.70 -0.11
CA VAL A 73 -26.15 9.62 0.12
C VAL A 73 -26.38 10.96 -0.59
N ARG A 74 -26.88 10.93 -1.83
CA ARG A 74 -27.22 12.13 -2.61
C ARG A 74 -28.36 12.92 -1.98
N ASP A 75 -29.39 12.25 -1.47
CA ASP A 75 -30.51 12.89 -0.77
C ASP A 75 -30.06 13.59 0.51
N GLN A 76 -29.22 12.94 1.32
CA GLN A 76 -28.65 13.52 2.53
C GLN A 76 -27.80 14.77 2.22
N GLN A 77 -27.00 14.73 1.14
CA GLN A 77 -26.22 15.89 0.72
C GLN A 77 -27.11 17.05 0.26
N ARG A 78 -28.16 16.78 -0.54
CA ARG A 78 -29.14 17.80 -0.96
C ARG A 78 -29.88 18.42 0.23
N ALA A 79 -30.25 17.60 1.22
CA ALA A 79 -30.88 18.08 2.44
C ALA A 79 -29.95 19.00 3.23
N TRP A 80 -28.68 18.60 3.38
CA TRP A 80 -27.67 19.44 4.02
C TRP A 80 -27.42 20.75 3.27
N LEU A 81 -27.37 20.75 1.93
CA LEU A 81 -27.22 21.99 1.15
C LEU A 81 -28.34 23.00 1.43
N ARG A 82 -29.59 22.54 1.63
CA ARG A 82 -30.70 23.42 2.05
C ARG A 82 -30.47 24.01 3.44
N GLN A 83 -29.96 23.22 4.38
CA GLN A 83 -29.61 23.68 5.73
C GLN A 83 -28.48 24.71 5.70
N ARG A 84 -27.39 24.42 4.96
CA ARG A 84 -26.27 25.35 4.75
C ARG A 84 -26.75 26.67 4.15
N ASN A 85 -27.63 26.62 3.15
CA ASN A 85 -28.13 27.82 2.48
C ASN A 85 -28.98 28.72 3.39
N ALA A 86 -29.56 28.18 4.48
CA ALA A 86 -30.26 28.99 5.48
C ALA A 86 -29.31 29.92 6.26
N CYS A 87 -27.99 29.67 6.27
CA CYS A 87 -27.00 30.60 6.84
C CYS A 87 -27.04 32.00 6.21
N ALA A 88 -27.59 32.15 5.00
CA ALA A 88 -27.81 33.46 4.39
C ALA A 88 -28.68 34.41 5.24
N GLN A 89 -29.49 33.86 6.15
CA GLN A 89 -30.35 34.62 7.06
C GLN A 89 -29.70 34.83 8.44
N ASP A 90 -28.54 34.23 8.71
CA ASP A 90 -27.82 34.38 9.97
C ASP A 90 -27.04 35.70 10.00
N ALA A 91 -27.18 36.47 11.10
CA ALA A 91 -26.44 37.72 11.29
C ALA A 91 -24.92 37.51 11.30
N LYS A 92 -24.46 36.29 11.61
CA LYS A 92 -23.05 35.86 11.58
C LYS A 92 -22.86 34.77 10.51
N LEU A 93 -23.05 35.15 9.24
CA LEU A 93 -22.95 34.26 8.07
C LEU A 93 -21.70 33.36 8.08
N ASP A 94 -20.51 33.92 8.32
CA ASP A 94 -19.25 33.17 8.30
C ASP A 94 -19.19 32.11 9.39
N ASP A 95 -19.58 32.45 10.61
CA ASP A 95 -19.61 31.52 11.73
C ASP A 95 -20.61 30.39 11.48
N CYS A 96 -21.78 30.72 10.89
CA CYS A 96 -22.76 29.73 10.49
C CYS A 96 -22.21 28.78 9.43
N LEU A 97 -21.62 29.32 8.35
CA LEU A 97 -21.03 28.52 7.27
C LEU A 97 -19.88 27.66 7.77
N GLN A 98 -18.98 28.21 8.58
CA GLN A 98 -17.85 27.47 9.14
C GLN A 98 -18.34 26.30 9.99
N ARG A 99 -19.35 26.50 10.87
CA ARG A 99 -19.93 25.41 11.67
C ARG A 99 -20.61 24.36 10.78
N SER A 100 -21.38 24.79 9.77
CA SER A 100 -22.10 23.89 8.86
C SER A 100 -21.15 23.03 8.01
N LEU A 101 -20.10 23.64 7.46
CA LEU A 101 -19.09 22.96 6.65
C LEU A 101 -18.31 21.94 7.49
N LYS A 102 -17.77 22.36 8.64
CA LYS A 102 -17.02 21.46 9.55
C LYS A 102 -17.87 20.30 10.03
N GLY A 103 -19.10 20.58 10.48
CA GLY A 103 -20.02 19.53 10.94
C GLY A 103 -20.36 18.52 9.84
N ARG A 104 -20.48 18.95 8.58
CA ARG A 104 -20.71 18.04 7.46
C ARG A 104 -19.46 17.26 7.08
N ALA A 105 -18.29 17.89 7.07
CA ALA A 105 -17.02 17.21 6.84
C ALA A 105 -16.84 16.05 7.84
N ASP A 106 -17.12 16.27 9.13
CA ASP A 106 -17.08 15.23 10.16
C ASP A 106 -18.05 14.06 9.89
N VAL A 107 -19.27 14.37 9.40
CA VAL A 107 -20.27 13.34 9.04
C VAL A 107 -19.80 12.53 7.84
N LEU A 108 -19.26 13.18 6.81
CA LEU A 108 -18.74 12.51 5.62
C LEU A 108 -17.52 11.65 5.93
N ALA A 109 -16.59 12.15 6.75
CA ALA A 109 -15.42 11.40 7.21
C ALA A 109 -15.83 10.11 7.95
N LYS A 110 -16.78 10.20 8.90
CA LYS A 110 -17.30 9.02 9.61
C LYS A 110 -17.99 8.04 8.66
N ALA A 111 -18.76 8.55 7.70
CA ALA A 111 -19.41 7.71 6.70
C ALA A 111 -18.40 6.99 5.81
N LEU A 112 -17.32 7.67 5.39
CA LEU A 112 -16.22 7.07 4.62
C LEU A 112 -15.54 5.94 5.38
N THR A 113 -15.17 6.18 6.65
CA THR A 113 -14.60 5.12 7.52
C THR A 113 -15.56 3.94 7.63
N ALA A 114 -16.87 4.19 7.81
CA ALA A 114 -17.86 3.12 7.88
C ALA A 114 -17.98 2.32 6.56
N GLN A 115 -17.87 2.97 5.39
CA GLN A 115 -17.86 2.27 4.11
C GLN A 115 -16.60 1.43 3.92
N GLN A 116 -15.42 1.95 4.28
CA GLN A 116 -14.16 1.20 4.26
C GLN A 116 -14.25 -0.04 5.16
N GLN A 117 -14.70 0.11 6.41
CA GLN A 117 -14.91 -1.00 7.34
C GLN A 117 -15.95 -2.02 6.85
N ALA A 118 -16.96 -1.59 6.09
CA ALA A 118 -17.93 -2.50 5.49
C ALA A 118 -17.27 -3.36 4.39
N LEU A 119 -16.52 -2.72 3.48
CA LEU A 119 -15.78 -3.43 2.43
C LEU A 119 -14.75 -4.41 3.01
N ASP A 120 -14.06 -4.02 4.08
CA ASP A 120 -13.08 -4.85 4.78
C ASP A 120 -13.69 -6.10 5.40
N ARG A 121 -14.85 -5.96 6.04
CA ARG A 121 -15.58 -7.11 6.60
C ARG A 121 -16.00 -8.09 5.50
N ILE A 122 -16.40 -7.58 4.33
CA ILE A 122 -16.74 -8.42 3.19
C ILE A 122 -15.50 -9.19 2.72
N ILE A 123 -14.37 -8.51 2.54
CA ILE A 123 -13.11 -9.13 2.10
C ILE A 123 -12.61 -10.15 3.13
N ALA A 124 -12.63 -9.81 4.41
CA ALA A 124 -12.23 -10.71 5.50
C ALA A 124 -13.12 -11.97 5.60
N SER A 125 -14.36 -11.91 5.09
CA SER A 125 -15.26 -13.07 5.05
C SER A 125 -14.98 -14.06 3.91
N ILE A 126 -14.13 -13.70 2.93
CA ILE A 126 -13.84 -14.53 1.75
C ILE A 126 -13.43 -15.98 2.12
N PRO A 127 -12.53 -16.22 3.10
CA PRO A 127 -12.11 -17.58 3.43
C PRO A 127 -13.23 -18.48 3.96
N THR A 128 -14.26 -17.90 4.59
CA THR A 128 -15.33 -18.66 5.27
C THR A 128 -16.67 -18.63 4.53
N ALA A 129 -16.94 -17.58 3.75
CA ALA A 129 -18.20 -17.39 3.02
C ALA A 129 -17.95 -16.76 1.63
N PRO A 130 -17.20 -17.41 0.73
CA PRO A 130 -16.75 -16.80 -0.53
C PRO A 130 -17.90 -16.40 -1.47
N ALA A 131 -18.97 -17.19 -1.56
CA ALA A 131 -20.13 -16.87 -2.39
C ALA A 131 -20.91 -15.64 -1.86
N ASP A 132 -21.03 -15.50 -0.53
CA ASP A 132 -21.67 -14.33 0.09
C ASP A 132 -20.82 -13.08 -0.08
N ALA A 133 -19.50 -13.21 0.07
CA ALA A 133 -18.56 -12.12 -0.18
C ALA A 133 -18.63 -11.65 -1.64
N ALA A 134 -18.63 -12.59 -2.59
CA ALA A 134 -18.77 -12.31 -4.01
C ALA A 134 -20.07 -11.55 -4.32
N ARG A 135 -21.21 -11.98 -3.76
CA ARG A 135 -22.50 -11.31 -3.95
C ARG A 135 -22.50 -9.88 -3.40
N GLN A 136 -21.91 -9.67 -2.22
CA GLN A 136 -21.82 -8.33 -1.61
C GLN A 136 -20.88 -7.41 -2.39
N LEU A 137 -19.71 -7.91 -2.84
CA LEU A 137 -18.75 -7.15 -3.65
C LEU A 137 -19.35 -6.69 -4.99
N GLN A 138 -20.23 -7.49 -5.59
CA GLN A 138 -20.96 -7.08 -6.81
C GLN A 138 -21.84 -5.83 -6.60
N GLY A 139 -22.19 -5.49 -5.37
CA GLY A 139 -22.89 -4.26 -5.01
C GLY A 139 -22.03 -2.99 -5.15
N TYR A 140 -20.70 -3.13 -5.19
CA TYR A 140 -19.75 -2.03 -5.29
C TYR A 140 -19.28 -1.86 -6.74
N ASP A 141 -19.08 -0.61 -7.15
CA ASP A 141 -18.47 -0.25 -8.45
C ASP A 141 -17.04 0.25 -8.30
N THR A 142 -16.45 0.09 -7.12
CA THR A 142 -15.07 0.50 -6.88
C THR A 142 -14.09 -0.39 -7.65
N PRO A 143 -12.95 0.16 -8.08
CA PRO A 143 -11.92 -0.64 -8.71
C PRO A 143 -11.36 -1.75 -7.81
N LEU A 144 -11.21 -1.48 -6.50
CA LEU A 144 -10.77 -2.49 -5.54
C LEU A 144 -11.76 -3.65 -5.44
N ALA A 145 -13.08 -3.40 -5.33
CA ALA A 145 -14.07 -4.47 -5.32
C ALA A 145 -14.06 -5.25 -6.64
N SER A 146 -13.84 -4.57 -7.77
CA SER A 146 -13.72 -5.20 -9.08
C SER A 146 -12.48 -6.10 -9.19
N ALA A 147 -11.34 -5.69 -8.64
CA ALA A 147 -10.14 -6.53 -8.55
C ALA A 147 -10.36 -7.77 -7.65
N TRP A 148 -11.07 -7.62 -6.53
CA TRP A 148 -11.46 -8.76 -5.69
C TRP A 148 -12.39 -9.73 -6.39
N LEU A 149 -13.33 -9.27 -7.22
CA LEU A 149 -14.19 -10.15 -8.03
C LEU A 149 -13.38 -10.94 -9.06
N ALA A 150 -12.38 -10.33 -9.69
CA ALA A 150 -11.46 -11.05 -10.58
C ALA A 150 -10.65 -12.11 -9.81
N TYR A 151 -10.14 -11.76 -8.62
CA TYR A 151 -9.45 -12.70 -7.73
C TYR A 151 -10.35 -13.89 -7.34
N LEU A 152 -11.59 -13.63 -6.91
CA LEU A 152 -12.51 -14.66 -6.49
C LEU A 152 -12.82 -15.65 -7.61
N HIS A 153 -13.02 -15.17 -8.85
CA HIS A 153 -13.18 -16.06 -10.01
C HIS A 153 -11.93 -16.91 -10.27
N GLN A 154 -10.75 -16.29 -10.23
CA GLN A 154 -9.49 -16.94 -10.60
C GLN A 154 -9.01 -17.97 -9.56
N PHE A 155 -9.22 -17.71 -8.27
CA PHE A 155 -8.60 -18.49 -7.19
C PHE A 155 -9.60 -19.15 -6.23
N VAL A 156 -10.89 -18.79 -6.28
CA VAL A 156 -11.89 -19.27 -5.31
C VAL A 156 -13.12 -19.79 -6.04
N PRO A 157 -13.09 -21.03 -6.61
CA PRO A 157 -14.22 -21.59 -7.36
C PRO A 157 -15.55 -21.58 -6.59
N ALA A 158 -15.50 -21.75 -5.26
CA ALA A 158 -16.66 -21.70 -4.37
C ALA A 158 -17.35 -20.33 -4.31
N ALA A 159 -16.74 -19.27 -4.84
CA ALA A 159 -17.37 -17.96 -5.00
C ALA A 159 -18.48 -17.95 -6.06
N GLY A 160 -18.47 -18.91 -7.00
CA GLY A 160 -19.51 -19.05 -8.03
C GLY A 160 -19.64 -17.85 -8.98
N LEU A 161 -18.54 -17.14 -9.24
CA LEU A 161 -18.53 -15.98 -10.13
C LEU A 161 -18.42 -16.40 -11.60
N ASP A 162 -19.32 -15.84 -12.41
CA ASP A 162 -19.28 -15.97 -13.87
C ASP A 162 -18.02 -15.35 -14.48
N ALA A 163 -17.46 -16.02 -15.50
CA ALA A 163 -16.23 -15.61 -16.16
C ALA A 163 -16.36 -14.30 -16.92
N ALA A 164 -17.50 -14.05 -17.59
CA ALA A 164 -17.71 -12.81 -18.32
C ALA A 164 -17.81 -11.62 -17.36
N LEU A 165 -18.50 -11.79 -16.23
CA LEU A 165 -18.52 -10.81 -15.16
C LEU A 165 -17.11 -10.54 -14.61
N ALA A 166 -16.34 -11.58 -14.30
CA ALA A 166 -14.99 -11.45 -13.76
C ALA A 166 -14.06 -10.69 -14.73
N ASN A 167 -14.10 -11.02 -16.01
CA ASN A 167 -13.33 -10.35 -17.05
C ASN A 167 -13.72 -8.86 -17.19
N ALA A 168 -15.02 -8.56 -17.17
CA ALA A 168 -15.49 -7.17 -17.21
C ALA A 168 -15.02 -6.36 -15.99
N ARG A 169 -15.02 -6.98 -14.81
CA ARG A 169 -14.53 -6.36 -13.56
C ARG A 169 -13.02 -6.15 -13.59
N PHE A 170 -12.25 -7.11 -14.08
CA PHE A 170 -10.81 -6.97 -14.30
C PHE A 170 -10.50 -5.77 -15.21
N GLU A 171 -11.13 -5.70 -16.39
CA GLU A 171 -10.88 -4.61 -17.34
C GLU A 171 -11.35 -3.24 -16.82
N SER A 172 -12.45 -3.21 -16.07
CA SER A 172 -12.91 -1.99 -15.40
C SER A 172 -11.86 -1.47 -14.41
N ALA A 173 -11.32 -2.34 -13.55
CA ALA A 173 -10.29 -1.99 -12.58
C ALA A 173 -8.97 -1.61 -13.25
N ARG A 174 -8.54 -2.32 -14.31
CA ARG A 174 -7.34 -1.99 -15.09
C ARG A 174 -7.46 -0.62 -15.76
N LYS A 175 -8.61 -0.34 -16.39
CA LYS A 175 -8.89 0.97 -17.01
C LYS A 175 -8.91 2.11 -15.98
N ALA A 176 -9.50 1.87 -14.81
CA ALA A 176 -9.48 2.83 -13.71
C ALA A 176 -8.04 3.10 -13.24
N LEU A 177 -7.20 2.06 -13.16
CA LEU A 177 -5.81 2.19 -12.74
C LEU A 177 -5.02 3.06 -13.72
N ARG A 178 -5.19 2.82 -15.02
CA ARG A 178 -4.53 3.61 -16.09
C ARG A 178 -4.83 5.10 -16.02
N LYS A 179 -6.00 5.50 -15.49
CA LYS A 179 -6.38 6.91 -15.33
C LYS A 179 -5.66 7.61 -14.18
N VAL A 180 -5.28 6.86 -13.14
CA VAL A 180 -4.72 7.41 -11.90
C VAL A 180 -3.23 7.11 -11.74
N ASP A 181 -2.71 6.08 -12.42
CA ASP A 181 -1.30 5.69 -12.41
C ASP A 181 -0.98 4.90 -13.69
N THR A 182 -0.48 5.61 -14.70
CA THR A 182 -0.19 5.02 -16.02
C THR A 182 0.93 4.00 -15.97
N PHE A 183 1.92 4.22 -15.10
CA PHE A 183 3.09 3.36 -14.93
C PHE A 183 2.73 2.06 -14.21
N ALA A 184 2.00 2.13 -13.09
CA ALA A 184 1.49 0.93 -12.43
C ALA A 184 0.61 0.10 -13.39
N ALA A 185 -0.26 0.77 -14.16
CA ALA A 185 -1.09 0.09 -15.14
C ALA A 185 -0.29 -0.58 -16.27
N SER A 186 0.87 -0.02 -16.67
CA SER A 186 1.69 -0.64 -17.72
C SER A 186 2.35 -1.95 -17.30
N LEU A 187 2.43 -2.25 -16.01
CA LEU A 187 2.91 -3.55 -15.52
C LEU A 187 1.96 -4.71 -15.88
N LEU A 188 0.73 -4.40 -16.28
CA LEU A 188 -0.27 -5.38 -16.74
C LEU A 188 -0.35 -5.47 -18.27
N ASP A 189 0.41 -4.65 -18.99
CA ASP A 189 0.45 -4.66 -20.45
C ASP A 189 1.43 -5.74 -20.92
N ASP A 190 1.10 -6.44 -22.02
CA ASP A 190 2.03 -7.38 -22.64
C ASP A 190 3.21 -6.58 -23.24
N VAL A 191 4.44 -7.06 -23.04
CA VAL A 191 5.65 -6.42 -23.55
C VAL A 191 6.15 -7.17 -24.78
N ASP A 192 6.36 -6.45 -25.88
CA ASP A 192 6.87 -7.03 -27.12
C ASP A 192 8.18 -7.79 -26.90
N GLY A 193 8.23 -9.03 -27.38
CA GLY A 193 9.39 -9.92 -27.24
C GLY A 193 9.53 -10.61 -25.89
N MET A 194 8.64 -10.36 -24.92
CA MET A 194 8.57 -11.06 -23.65
C MET A 194 7.36 -12.01 -23.62
N PRO A 195 7.43 -13.15 -22.91
CA PRO A 195 6.25 -13.97 -22.69
C PRO A 195 5.14 -13.17 -21.99
N ALA A 196 3.91 -13.31 -22.49
CA ALA A 196 2.76 -12.65 -21.87
C ALA A 196 2.60 -13.13 -20.42
N MET A 197 2.32 -12.19 -19.51
CA MET A 197 2.05 -12.50 -18.11
C MET A 197 0.89 -13.48 -18.03
N GLN A 198 0.95 -14.50 -17.17
CA GLN A 198 -0.14 -15.47 -17.08
C GLN A 198 -1.38 -14.84 -16.41
N ALA A 199 -2.57 -15.34 -16.74
CA ALA A 199 -3.81 -14.79 -16.18
C ALA A 199 -3.85 -14.76 -14.63
N PRO A 200 -3.43 -15.81 -13.91
CA PRO A 200 -3.37 -15.77 -12.45
C PRO A 200 -2.46 -14.66 -11.90
N GLU A 201 -1.29 -14.49 -12.51
CA GLU A 201 -0.32 -13.47 -12.15
C GLU A 201 -0.88 -12.06 -12.40
N ARG A 202 -1.48 -11.81 -13.57
CA ARG A 202 -2.14 -10.53 -13.88
C ARG A 202 -3.21 -10.16 -12.88
N VAL A 203 -4.05 -11.13 -12.46
CA VAL A 203 -5.12 -10.89 -11.48
C VAL A 203 -4.54 -10.51 -10.11
N LEU A 204 -3.50 -11.21 -9.66
CA LEU A 204 -2.84 -10.89 -8.39
C LEU A 204 -2.13 -9.54 -8.44
N THR A 205 -1.43 -9.24 -9.54
CA THR A 205 -0.77 -7.94 -9.75
C THR A 205 -1.80 -6.81 -9.75
N LEU A 206 -2.92 -6.94 -10.49
CA LEU A 206 -3.97 -5.92 -10.46
C LEU A 206 -4.55 -5.74 -9.05
N LEU A 207 -4.79 -6.83 -8.32
CA LEU A 207 -5.28 -6.77 -6.95
C LEU A 207 -4.29 -6.06 -6.03
N ARG A 208 -3.01 -6.43 -6.10
CA ARG A 208 -1.90 -5.77 -5.40
C ARG A 208 -1.92 -4.26 -5.66
N LEU A 209 -1.96 -3.85 -6.92
CA LEU A 209 -1.89 -2.44 -7.31
C LEU A 209 -3.08 -1.63 -6.77
N TRP A 210 -4.25 -2.24 -6.58
CA TRP A 210 -5.39 -1.58 -5.94
C TRP A 210 -5.32 -1.57 -4.41
N ILE A 211 -4.74 -2.59 -3.78
CA ILE A 211 -4.54 -2.62 -2.33
C ILE A 211 -3.47 -1.60 -1.91
N GLU A 212 -2.38 -1.50 -2.67
CA GLU A 212 -1.27 -0.57 -2.41
C GLU A 212 -1.69 0.91 -2.40
N ARG A 213 -2.77 1.23 -3.12
CA ARG A 213 -3.30 2.60 -3.26
C ARG A 213 -4.34 2.99 -2.22
N ASP A 214 -4.75 2.05 -1.38
CA ASP A 214 -5.70 2.33 -0.32
C ASP A 214 -4.97 3.03 0.83
N ASP A 215 -4.90 4.36 0.79
CA ASP A 215 -4.21 5.24 1.75
C ASP A 215 -4.85 5.27 3.16
N SER A 216 -5.65 4.25 3.52
CA SER A 216 -6.18 4.15 4.87
C SER A 216 -5.11 3.62 5.83
N ASP A 217 -4.44 4.54 6.54
CA ASP A 217 -3.40 4.30 7.56
C ASP A 217 -3.76 3.25 8.65
N GLN A 218 -5.02 2.81 8.71
CA GLN A 218 -5.55 1.88 9.70
C GLN A 218 -6.20 0.63 9.11
N ARG A 219 -6.08 0.38 7.80
CA ARG A 219 -6.75 -0.78 7.20
C ARG A 219 -6.16 -2.07 7.77
N PRO A 220 -6.98 -2.94 8.39
CA PRO A 220 -6.51 -4.26 8.78
C PRO A 220 -6.03 -4.97 7.51
N TYR A 221 -4.97 -5.79 7.63
CA TYR A 221 -4.48 -6.57 6.50
C TYR A 221 -5.46 -7.71 6.11
N VAL A 222 -6.65 -7.36 5.65
CA VAL A 222 -7.75 -8.29 5.33
C VAL A 222 -7.43 -9.19 4.13
N HIS A 223 -6.41 -8.84 3.33
CA HIS A 223 -5.95 -9.65 2.21
C HIS A 223 -4.95 -10.75 2.59
N CYS A 224 -4.42 -10.80 3.83
CA CYS A 224 -3.33 -11.71 4.17
C CYS A 224 -3.63 -13.20 3.94
N PHE A 225 -4.91 -13.59 3.97
CA PHE A 225 -5.29 -14.98 3.74
C PHE A 225 -4.82 -15.47 2.36
N ILE A 226 -4.65 -14.57 1.37
CA ILE A 226 -4.20 -14.90 0.02
C ILE A 226 -2.86 -15.65 0.05
N PHE A 227 -1.91 -15.24 0.91
CA PHE A 227 -0.58 -15.87 0.96
C PHE A 227 -0.64 -17.35 1.35
N ALA A 228 -1.55 -17.72 2.26
CA ALA A 228 -1.77 -19.12 2.63
C ALA A 228 -2.61 -19.87 1.59
N ALA A 229 -3.60 -19.20 0.99
CA ALA A 229 -4.55 -19.81 0.05
C ALA A 229 -3.97 -20.05 -1.34
N VAL A 230 -3.11 -19.15 -1.83
CA VAL A 230 -2.57 -19.15 -3.19
C VAL A 230 -1.11 -19.61 -3.25
N GLY A 231 -0.32 -19.33 -2.22
CA GLY A 231 1.09 -19.72 -2.17
C GLY A 231 1.99 -18.83 -3.03
N GLU A 232 2.96 -19.44 -3.72
CA GLU A 232 4.06 -18.73 -4.41
C GLU A 232 3.63 -17.58 -5.34
N PRO A 233 2.60 -17.74 -6.20
CA PRO A 233 2.16 -16.63 -7.07
C PRO A 233 1.76 -15.36 -6.30
N ALA A 234 1.24 -15.51 -5.08
CA ALA A 234 0.90 -14.37 -4.24
C ALA A 234 2.12 -13.71 -3.60
N TYR A 235 3.14 -14.50 -3.23
CA TYR A 235 4.39 -13.94 -2.72
C TYR A 235 5.12 -13.14 -3.79
N ASP A 236 5.12 -13.63 -5.04
CA ASP A 236 5.73 -12.95 -6.18
C ASP A 236 4.99 -11.65 -6.50
N ALA A 237 3.66 -11.72 -6.69
CA ALA A 237 2.85 -10.55 -7.05
C ALA A 237 2.85 -9.46 -5.96
N PHE A 238 2.99 -9.83 -4.68
CA PHE A 238 3.07 -8.88 -3.57
C PHE A 238 4.50 -8.60 -3.11
N GLY A 239 5.52 -9.08 -3.82
CA GLY A 239 6.90 -8.81 -3.50
C GLY A 239 7.39 -7.45 -4.00
N SER A 240 8.67 -7.43 -4.34
CA SER A 240 9.27 -6.35 -5.12
C SER A 240 8.66 -6.35 -6.53
N LEU A 241 8.29 -5.16 -7.01
CA LEU A 241 7.62 -4.99 -8.29
C LEU A 241 8.23 -3.87 -9.12
N TYR A 242 8.63 -2.76 -8.48
CA TYR A 242 9.00 -1.54 -9.22
C TYR A 242 10.51 -1.32 -9.36
N GLY A 243 11.32 -1.88 -8.45
CA GLY A 243 12.73 -1.53 -8.34
C GLY A 243 12.95 -0.09 -7.86
N SER A 244 12.07 0.44 -7.00
CA SER A 244 12.11 1.84 -6.59
C SER A 244 11.56 2.06 -5.18
N THR A 245 11.53 3.31 -4.71
CA THR A 245 10.90 3.68 -3.43
C THR A 245 9.47 3.19 -3.28
N ARG A 246 8.76 2.94 -4.40
CA ARG A 246 7.40 2.41 -4.40
C ARG A 246 7.29 1.02 -3.75
N ASP A 247 8.34 0.20 -3.82
CA ASP A 247 8.38 -1.10 -3.15
C ASP A 247 8.37 -0.97 -1.61
N GLY A 248 8.68 0.22 -1.08
CA GLY A 248 8.51 0.54 0.34
C GLY A 248 7.05 0.50 0.80
N PHE A 249 6.10 0.76 -0.10
CA PHE A 249 4.65 0.77 0.16
C PHE A 249 3.97 -0.56 -0.18
N ALA A 250 4.74 -1.59 -0.53
CA ALA A 250 4.23 -2.92 -0.81
C ALA A 250 3.29 -3.40 0.32
N PRO A 251 2.01 -3.74 0.05
CA PRO A 251 1.07 -4.31 1.02
C PRO A 251 1.44 -5.75 1.44
N ILE A 252 2.64 -5.93 1.96
CA ILE A 252 3.13 -7.18 2.53
C ILE A 252 2.65 -7.27 3.98
N CYS A 253 2.00 -8.38 4.30
CA CYS A 253 1.48 -8.62 5.63
C CYS A 253 2.57 -8.78 6.67
N LYS A 254 2.27 -8.39 7.91
CA LYS A 254 3.13 -8.71 9.06
C LYS A 254 3.22 -10.24 9.24
N PRO A 255 4.44 -10.81 9.35
CA PRO A 255 4.60 -12.25 9.59
C PRO A 255 3.95 -12.69 10.91
N PRO A 256 3.03 -13.67 10.89
CA PRO A 256 2.42 -14.19 12.11
C PRO A 256 3.37 -15.10 12.90
N GLY A 257 3.01 -15.38 14.16
CA GLY A 257 3.66 -16.41 15.00
C GLY A 257 5.04 -16.07 15.55
N GLY A 258 5.59 -14.89 15.27
CA GLY A 258 6.74 -14.34 16.00
C GLY A 258 8.07 -15.08 15.81
N LEU A 259 8.27 -15.81 14.71
CA LEU A 259 9.54 -16.49 14.39
C LEU A 259 10.73 -15.54 14.51
N PHE A 260 10.65 -14.38 13.85
CA PHE A 260 11.72 -13.36 13.86
C PHE A 260 11.78 -12.54 15.16
N ALA A 261 10.88 -12.79 16.12
CA ALA A 261 10.95 -12.19 17.46
C ALA A 261 11.80 -13.03 18.43
N LEU A 262 12.19 -14.25 18.07
CA LEU A 262 13.10 -15.08 18.86
C LEU A 262 14.45 -14.40 19.06
N ALA A 263 15.08 -14.61 20.22
CA ALA A 263 16.34 -13.96 20.57
C ALA A 263 17.47 -14.27 19.58
N SER A 264 17.55 -15.50 19.08
CA SER A 264 18.55 -15.90 18.06
C SER A 264 18.36 -15.16 16.74
N TRP A 265 17.13 -14.97 16.28
CA TRP A 265 16.84 -14.17 15.09
C TRP A 265 17.18 -12.69 15.29
N LYS A 266 16.88 -12.10 16.45
CA LYS A 266 17.29 -10.72 16.77
C LYS A 266 18.81 -10.54 16.81
N GLN A 267 19.53 -11.52 17.35
CA GLN A 267 21.00 -11.52 17.36
C GLN A 267 21.57 -11.67 15.94
N LEU A 268 20.97 -12.53 15.12
CA LEU A 268 21.36 -12.68 13.72
C LEU A 268 21.15 -11.37 12.95
N ASP A 269 19.99 -10.74 13.08
CA ASP A 269 19.66 -9.43 12.47
C ASP A 269 20.64 -8.33 12.90
N ALA A 270 20.94 -8.24 14.19
CA ALA A 270 21.94 -7.29 14.70
C ALA A 270 23.35 -7.53 14.12
N GLY A 271 23.71 -8.77 13.80
CA GLY A 271 24.99 -9.11 13.18
C GLY A 271 25.13 -8.67 11.71
N PHE A 272 24.02 -8.39 11.02
CA PHE A 272 23.98 -7.85 9.66
C PHE A 272 23.76 -6.33 9.63
N ALA A 273 23.34 -5.71 10.73
CA ALA A 273 22.95 -4.30 10.76
C ALA A 273 24.04 -3.36 10.22
N GLY A 274 25.30 -3.57 10.61
CA GLY A 274 26.44 -2.78 10.13
C GLY A 274 26.65 -2.88 8.62
N LEU A 275 26.64 -4.10 8.07
CA LEU A 275 26.75 -4.36 6.63
C LEU A 275 25.62 -3.67 5.87
N ILE A 276 24.37 -3.86 6.30
CA ILE A 276 23.21 -3.28 5.63
C ILE A 276 23.24 -1.75 5.72
N GLU A 277 23.62 -1.16 6.86
CA GLU A 277 23.74 0.28 7.00
C GLU A 277 24.78 0.85 6.03
N ALA A 278 25.97 0.23 5.96
CA ALA A 278 27.05 0.66 5.07
C ALA A 278 26.57 0.69 3.61
N LEU A 279 26.00 -0.41 3.13
CA LEU A 279 25.59 -0.57 1.73
C LEU A 279 24.35 0.24 1.37
N SER A 280 23.44 0.45 2.32
CA SER A 280 22.20 1.17 2.07
C SER A 280 22.41 2.64 1.70
N LYS A 281 23.58 3.22 2.03
CA LYS A 281 23.93 4.62 1.73
C LYS A 281 24.05 4.85 0.23
N ASP A 282 24.65 3.90 -0.48
CA ASP A 282 24.94 4.01 -1.92
C ASP A 282 23.94 3.27 -2.81
N ALA A 283 23.08 2.41 -2.23
CA ALA A 283 22.08 1.65 -2.97
C ALA A 283 20.94 2.49 -3.60
N GLY A 284 20.81 3.78 -3.26
CA GLY A 284 19.75 4.62 -3.82
C GLY A 284 18.34 4.06 -3.59
N THR A 285 17.48 4.09 -4.62
CA THR A 285 16.07 3.66 -4.51
C THR A 285 15.86 2.17 -4.74
N ILE A 286 16.84 1.43 -5.27
CA ILE A 286 16.69 -0.02 -5.55
C ILE A 286 16.59 -0.84 -4.26
N ARG A 287 17.18 -0.34 -3.15
CA ARG A 287 17.15 -1.01 -1.84
C ARG A 287 15.75 -1.34 -1.33
N TYR A 288 14.74 -0.56 -1.72
CA TYR A 288 13.36 -0.80 -1.32
C TYR A 288 12.80 -2.09 -1.92
N ALA A 289 13.28 -2.51 -3.10
CA ALA A 289 12.95 -3.82 -3.66
C ALA A 289 13.52 -4.96 -2.79
N SER A 290 14.78 -4.87 -2.39
CA SER A 290 15.39 -5.85 -1.46
C SER A 290 14.67 -5.87 -0.11
N TYR A 291 14.26 -4.71 0.41
CA TYR A 291 13.49 -4.65 1.66
C TYR A 291 12.11 -5.29 1.52
N ALA A 292 11.43 -5.13 0.38
CA ALA A 292 10.19 -5.83 0.09
C ALA A 292 10.41 -7.35 0.00
N GLU A 293 11.47 -7.79 -0.68
CA GLU A 293 11.84 -9.20 -0.73
C GLU A 293 12.09 -9.79 0.67
N TRP A 294 12.84 -9.08 1.53
CA TRP A 294 13.09 -9.55 2.89
C TRP A 294 11.81 -9.69 3.72
N LYS A 295 10.84 -8.78 3.52
CA LYS A 295 9.50 -8.90 4.12
C LYS A 295 8.74 -10.12 3.57
N ILE A 296 8.84 -10.41 2.27
CA ILE A 296 8.28 -11.63 1.66
C ILE A 296 8.92 -12.88 2.25
N ILE A 297 10.24 -12.92 2.40
CA ILE A 297 10.96 -14.04 3.01
C ILE A 297 10.40 -14.30 4.42
N ALA A 298 10.29 -13.24 5.22
CA ALA A 298 9.77 -13.36 6.58
C ALA A 298 8.31 -13.84 6.61
N LEU A 299 7.47 -13.29 5.73
CA LEU A 299 6.06 -13.68 5.65
C LEU A 299 5.88 -15.13 5.17
N ARG A 300 6.63 -15.54 4.14
CA ARG A 300 6.61 -16.91 3.59
C ARG A 300 7.06 -17.91 4.65
N ALA A 301 8.12 -17.61 5.40
CA ALA A 301 8.59 -18.47 6.50
C ALA A 301 7.53 -18.63 7.61
N SER A 302 6.78 -17.57 7.89
CA SER A 302 5.73 -17.60 8.91
C SER A 302 4.40 -18.18 8.43
N VAL A 303 4.09 -18.18 7.14
CA VAL A 303 2.76 -18.59 6.62
C VAL A 303 2.83 -19.93 5.89
N SER A 304 3.77 -20.07 4.96
CA SER A 304 3.89 -21.22 4.05
C SER A 304 5.33 -21.77 4.04
N PRO A 305 5.87 -22.20 5.21
CA PRO A 305 7.30 -22.53 5.36
C PRO A 305 7.76 -23.68 4.46
N LEU A 306 6.87 -24.63 4.12
CA LEU A 306 7.21 -25.75 3.25
C LEU A 306 7.58 -25.34 1.82
N LEU A 307 7.18 -24.14 1.37
CA LEU A 307 7.56 -23.64 0.04
C LEU A 307 9.08 -23.51 -0.10
N TYR A 308 9.82 -23.27 0.98
CA TYR A 308 11.29 -23.21 0.96
C TYR A 308 11.97 -24.52 0.55
N LEU A 309 11.25 -25.65 0.51
CA LEU A 309 11.80 -26.91 -0.01
C LEU A 309 11.58 -27.07 -1.53
N THR A 310 10.85 -26.16 -2.17
CA THR A 310 10.64 -26.22 -3.63
C THR A 310 11.94 -25.97 -4.38
N PRO A 311 12.17 -26.63 -5.54
CA PRO A 311 13.39 -26.45 -6.32
C PRO A 311 13.63 -25.00 -6.75
N ALA A 312 12.56 -24.26 -7.07
CA ALA A 312 12.65 -22.86 -7.46
C ALA A 312 13.24 -21.99 -6.34
N LEU A 313 12.67 -22.08 -5.13
CA LEU A 313 13.16 -21.29 -4.00
C LEU A 313 14.54 -21.72 -3.50
N ARG A 314 14.84 -23.03 -3.52
CA ARG A 314 16.19 -23.53 -3.19
C ARG A 314 17.23 -23.03 -4.19
N LYS A 315 16.87 -22.92 -5.47
CA LYS A 315 17.74 -22.34 -6.49
C LYS A 315 17.94 -20.83 -6.27
N SER A 316 16.86 -20.08 -6.01
CA SER A 316 16.94 -18.63 -5.84
C SER A 316 17.77 -18.23 -4.63
N TYR A 317 17.64 -18.96 -3.53
CA TYR A 317 18.26 -18.59 -2.26
C TYR A 317 19.50 -19.40 -1.87
N GLY A 318 19.77 -20.53 -2.54
CA GLY A 318 20.84 -21.43 -2.16
C GLY A 318 20.61 -22.14 -0.82
N ASP A 319 21.62 -22.91 -0.40
CA ASP A 319 21.47 -23.88 0.70
C ASP A 319 22.44 -23.70 1.87
N ASP A 320 23.59 -23.04 1.64
CA ASP A 320 24.69 -22.97 2.61
C ASP A 320 25.05 -21.53 2.95
N PRO A 321 24.36 -20.92 3.92
CA PRO A 321 24.65 -19.56 4.35
C PRO A 321 26.02 -19.43 5.04
N ASP A 322 26.56 -20.50 5.64
CA ASP A 322 27.89 -20.44 6.26
C ASP A 322 28.98 -20.27 5.20
N LYS A 323 28.88 -21.03 4.11
CA LYS A 323 29.77 -20.90 2.96
C LYS A 323 29.62 -19.53 2.30
N ALA A 324 28.40 -19.00 2.16
CA ALA A 324 28.17 -17.69 1.59
C ALA A 324 28.85 -16.57 2.41
N ILE A 325 28.71 -16.59 3.75
CA ILE A 325 29.40 -15.63 4.63
C ILE A 325 30.92 -15.79 4.56
N ALA A 326 31.41 -17.04 4.50
CA ALA A 326 32.84 -17.31 4.40
C ALA A 326 33.44 -16.82 3.07
N ALA A 327 32.65 -16.87 1.99
CA ALA A 327 33.05 -16.43 0.66
C ALA A 327 32.85 -14.92 0.42
N TRP A 328 32.23 -14.20 1.36
CA TRP A 328 32.00 -12.76 1.24
C TRP A 328 33.32 -12.00 1.08
N ASN A 329 33.37 -11.16 0.04
CA ASN A 329 34.57 -10.51 -0.49
C ASN A 329 34.48 -8.97 -0.56
N GLY A 330 33.50 -8.36 0.13
CA GLY A 330 33.38 -6.90 0.25
C GLY A 330 34.44 -6.28 1.19
N GLU A 331 34.36 -4.97 1.39
CA GLU A 331 35.35 -4.24 2.21
C GLU A 331 35.20 -4.57 3.70
N ASP A 332 36.27 -5.01 4.37
CA ASP A 332 36.19 -5.40 5.79
C ASP A 332 35.71 -4.26 6.72
N SER A 333 35.86 -3.00 6.30
CA SER A 333 35.27 -1.83 6.97
C SER A 333 33.75 -1.86 7.02
N ASP A 334 33.10 -2.45 6.03
CA ASP A 334 31.65 -2.56 5.94
C ASP A 334 31.12 -3.74 6.76
N TRP A 335 31.88 -4.83 6.82
CA TRP A 335 31.54 -6.00 7.63
C TRP A 335 32.74 -6.75 8.20
N PRO A 336 33.21 -6.35 9.39
CA PRO A 336 34.43 -6.86 9.99
C PRO A 336 34.46 -8.37 10.15
N ALA A 337 35.62 -8.99 9.89
CA ALA A 337 35.83 -10.43 10.02
C ALA A 337 35.38 -11.00 11.38
N ALA A 338 35.54 -10.24 12.48
CA ALA A 338 35.08 -10.64 13.80
C ALA A 338 33.55 -10.75 13.88
N GLN A 339 32.82 -9.82 13.25
CA GLN A 339 31.35 -9.87 13.18
C GLN A 339 30.88 -11.02 12.30
N ARG A 340 31.51 -11.22 11.12
CA ARG A 340 31.24 -12.37 10.24
C ARG A 340 31.41 -13.70 10.97
N LYS A 341 32.50 -13.86 11.73
CA LYS A 341 32.75 -15.04 12.55
C LYS A 341 31.67 -15.23 13.63
N ALA A 342 31.23 -14.16 14.28
CA ALA A 342 30.16 -14.23 15.28
C ALA A 342 28.82 -14.64 14.66
N VAL A 343 28.46 -14.08 13.49
CA VAL A 343 27.25 -14.45 12.74
C VAL A 343 27.28 -15.93 12.35
N ARG A 344 28.39 -16.43 11.79
CA ARG A 344 28.55 -17.85 11.43
C ARG A 344 28.35 -18.76 12.63
N ALA A 345 28.89 -18.39 13.79
CA ALA A 345 28.73 -19.14 15.03
C ALA A 345 27.27 -19.18 15.55
N LEU A 346 26.43 -18.21 15.17
CA LEU A 346 25.01 -18.17 15.53
C LEU A 346 24.13 -19.07 14.64
N LEU A 347 24.54 -19.37 13.40
CA LEU A 347 23.71 -20.10 12.43
C LEU A 347 23.15 -21.44 12.95
N PRO A 348 23.94 -22.31 13.62
CA PRO A 348 23.40 -23.56 14.16
C PRO A 348 22.29 -23.34 15.19
N LYS A 349 22.44 -22.31 16.05
CA LYS A 349 21.43 -21.97 17.06
C LYS A 349 20.17 -21.41 16.41
N VAL A 350 20.30 -20.51 15.43
CA VAL A 350 19.16 -19.94 14.71
C VAL A 350 18.37 -21.05 14.00
N ARG A 351 19.06 -21.99 13.34
CA ARG A 351 18.43 -23.16 12.72
C ARG A 351 17.69 -24.02 13.75
N ALA A 352 18.33 -24.37 14.87
CA ALA A 352 17.72 -25.18 15.92
C ALA A 352 16.47 -24.52 16.53
N ASP A 353 16.54 -23.22 16.85
CA ASP A 353 15.40 -22.47 17.39
C ASP A 353 14.26 -22.35 16.36
N THR A 354 14.60 -22.20 15.07
CA THR A 354 13.63 -22.17 13.97
C THR A 354 12.94 -23.53 13.80
N ALA A 355 13.69 -24.63 13.83
CA ALA A 355 13.12 -25.97 13.77
C ALA A 355 12.19 -26.24 14.96
N ALA A 356 12.59 -25.86 16.18
CA ALA A 356 11.75 -25.97 17.37
C ALA A 356 10.46 -25.14 17.27
N TRP A 357 10.56 -23.92 16.71
CA TRP A 357 9.41 -23.07 16.42
C TRP A 357 8.47 -23.71 15.40
N LEU A 358 9.00 -24.28 14.31
CA LEU A 358 8.22 -24.97 13.28
C LEU A 358 7.48 -26.20 13.83
N VAL A 359 8.13 -26.99 14.69
CA VAL A 359 7.46 -28.11 15.37
C VAL A 359 6.31 -27.62 16.24
N ARG A 360 6.53 -26.54 17.02
CA ARG A 360 5.54 -26.03 17.98
C ARG A 360 4.38 -25.31 17.31
N GLU A 361 4.68 -24.32 16.46
CA GLU A 361 3.68 -23.41 15.88
C GLU A 361 3.08 -23.95 14.58
N LYS A 362 3.85 -24.72 13.81
CA LYS A 362 3.42 -25.26 12.50
C LYS A 362 3.14 -26.76 12.51
N ARG A 363 3.35 -27.42 13.66
CA ARG A 363 3.10 -28.85 13.85
C ARG A 363 3.82 -29.73 12.82
N LEU A 364 4.97 -29.26 12.33
CA LEU A 364 5.77 -30.03 11.39
C LEU A 364 6.47 -31.19 12.10
N PRO A 365 6.63 -32.36 11.44
CA PRO A 365 7.50 -33.42 11.93
C PRO A 365 8.93 -32.90 12.14
N ALA A 366 9.60 -33.35 13.21
CA ALA A 366 10.91 -32.82 13.60
C ALA A 366 11.96 -32.84 12.47
N LYS A 367 12.02 -33.93 11.69
CA LYS A 367 12.94 -34.05 10.55
C LYS A 367 12.64 -33.00 9.46
N GLN A 368 11.36 -32.85 9.09
CA GLN A 368 10.95 -31.87 8.08
C GLN A 368 11.15 -30.44 8.59
N ALA A 369 10.89 -30.20 9.87
CA ALA A 369 11.13 -28.90 10.50
C ALA A 369 12.62 -28.51 10.44
N ASP A 370 13.54 -29.45 10.60
CA ASP A 370 14.99 -29.19 10.47
C ASP A 370 15.39 -28.86 9.03
N GLU A 371 14.89 -29.60 8.04
CA GLU A 371 15.13 -29.33 6.61
C GLU A 371 14.60 -27.94 6.20
N VAL A 372 13.38 -27.61 6.63
CA VAL A 372 12.74 -26.32 6.37
C VAL A 372 13.46 -25.19 7.09
N ALA A 373 13.88 -25.39 8.35
CA ALA A 373 14.64 -24.40 9.09
C ALA A 373 15.97 -24.05 8.40
N ALA A 374 16.67 -25.06 7.88
CA ALA A 374 17.90 -24.83 7.11
C ALA A 374 17.63 -23.92 5.89
N ALA A 375 16.59 -24.22 5.11
CA ALA A 375 16.25 -23.46 3.92
C ALA A 375 15.77 -22.02 4.23
N ILE A 376 15.02 -21.82 5.32
CA ILE A 376 14.61 -20.47 5.77
C ILE A 376 15.82 -19.64 6.19
N VAL A 377 16.75 -20.23 6.95
CA VAL A 377 17.97 -19.52 7.38
C VAL A 377 18.84 -19.18 6.17
N ALA A 378 18.99 -20.10 5.22
CA ALA A 378 19.70 -19.85 3.97
C ALA A 378 19.09 -18.68 3.19
N ALA A 379 17.77 -18.69 2.97
CA ALA A 379 17.09 -17.60 2.27
C ALA A 379 17.22 -16.25 2.96
N TRP A 380 17.06 -16.21 4.28
CA TRP A 380 17.16 -14.94 5.01
C TRP A 380 18.58 -14.36 4.96
N VAL A 381 19.60 -15.21 5.10
CA VAL A 381 21.01 -14.79 5.09
C VAL A 381 21.45 -14.41 3.69
N ASN A 382 21.20 -15.28 2.70
CA ASN A 382 21.72 -15.09 1.36
C ASN A 382 21.06 -13.88 0.68
N ALA A 383 19.75 -13.63 0.90
CA ALA A 383 19.11 -12.42 0.39
C ALA A 383 19.71 -11.10 0.96
N ARG A 384 20.39 -11.14 2.11
CA ARG A 384 21.13 -9.98 2.66
C ARG A 384 22.55 -9.88 2.13
N LEU A 385 23.17 -11.01 1.81
CA LEU A 385 24.47 -11.06 1.15
C LEU A 385 24.37 -10.65 -0.32
N ASP A 386 23.27 -11.00 -1.00
CA ASP A 386 23.02 -10.60 -2.39
C ASP A 386 22.76 -9.09 -2.50
N PHE A 387 22.25 -8.46 -1.44
CA PHE A 387 22.20 -7.00 -1.34
C PHE A 387 23.59 -6.36 -1.19
N ALA A 388 24.58 -7.16 -0.77
CA ALA A 388 25.97 -6.76 -0.52
C ALA A 388 26.93 -7.10 -1.66
N SER A 389 26.44 -7.74 -2.71
CA SER A 389 27.18 -8.09 -3.94
C SER A 389 26.75 -7.18 -5.08
#